data_AF-A0A847XD13-F1
#
_entry.id   AF-A0A847XD13-F1
#
_cell.length_a   1.000
_cell.length_b   1.000
_cell.length_c   1.000
_cell.angle_alpha   90.00
_cell.angle_beta   90.00
_cell.angle_gamma   90.00
#
_symmetry.space_group_name_H-M   'P 1'
#
loop_
_entity.id
_entity.type
_entity.pdbx_description
1 polymer ?
#
loop_
_entity_poly.entity_id
_entity_poly.type
_entity_poly.pdbx_seq_one_letter_code
_entity_poly.pdbx_strand_id
1 'polypeptide(L)'
;MKIDILKCPICGMDFKLSGNSVVCGKSHTFNISKKNSINFVNTNRKTPYDEMFFHHRQIVLENSYFDGILDIITSYLSEEQTIADLGCGEGYFSKAIKEIYPSSMVFGLDYSKYGINQAVKGIKTG
;
A
#
# COMPACT_ATOMS: atom_id res chain seq x y z
N MET A 1 -0.16 -5.96 11.29
CA MET A 1 0.47 -6.04 9.95
C MET A 1 1.29 -7.32 9.86
N LYS A 2 1.08 -8.14 8.83
CA LYS A 2 1.84 -9.36 8.58
C LYS A 2 3.17 -8.98 7.88
N ILE A 3 4.32 -9.23 8.51
CA ILE A 3 5.65 -8.75 8.06
C ILE A 3 6.60 -9.83 7.55
N ASP A 4 6.28 -11.10 7.77
CA ASP A 4 7.02 -12.28 7.31
C ASP A 4 7.06 -12.40 5.77
N ILE A 5 6.15 -11.73 5.06
CA ILE A 5 6.16 -11.63 3.60
C ILE A 5 7.10 -10.53 3.07
N LEU A 6 7.61 -9.65 3.95
CA LEU A 6 8.45 -8.52 3.58
C LEU A 6 9.92 -8.86 3.81
N LYS A 7 10.78 -8.45 2.88
CA LYS A 7 12.23 -8.58 2.99
C LYS A 7 12.89 -7.22 3.08
N CYS A 8 14.03 -7.16 3.75
CA CYS A 8 14.82 -5.93 3.82
C CYS A 8 15.29 -5.51 2.42
N PRO A 9 14.95 -4.29 1.94
CA PRO A 9 15.34 -3.86 0.61
C PRO A 9 16.85 -3.60 0.47
N ILE A 10 17.58 -3.52 1.60
CA ILE A 10 19.02 -3.27 1.61
C ILE A 10 19.82 -4.58 1.61
N CYS A 11 19.36 -5.60 2.35
CA CYS A 11 20.14 -6.84 2.53
C CYS A 11 19.39 -8.15 2.25
N GLY A 12 18.12 -8.10 1.88
CA GLY A 12 17.29 -9.27 1.57
C GLY A 12 16.89 -10.15 2.76
N MET A 13 17.35 -9.83 3.98
CA MET A 13 17.01 -10.59 5.18
C MET A 13 15.58 -10.35 5.65
N ASP A 14 15.04 -11.32 6.37
CA ASP A 14 13.75 -11.21 7.06
C ASP A 14 13.72 -10.08 8.07
N PHE A 15 12.53 -9.51 8.23
CA PHE A 15 12.24 -8.55 9.27
C PHE A 15 11.73 -9.22 10.55
N LYS A 16 12.02 -8.58 11.68
CA LYS A 16 11.35 -8.80 12.96
C LYS A 16 10.69 -7.50 13.41
N LEU A 17 9.57 -7.60 14.12
CA LEU A 17 8.95 -6.44 14.76
C LEU A 17 9.79 -6.03 15.98
N SER A 18 10.03 -4.73 16.12
CA SER A 18 10.65 -4.11 17.29
C SER A 18 9.91 -2.83 17.62
N GLY A 19 8.99 -2.91 18.59
CA GLY A 19 8.06 -1.82 18.89
C GLY A 19 7.27 -1.42 17.64
N ASN A 20 7.39 -0.16 17.24
CA ASN A 20 6.72 0.40 16.06
C ASN A 20 7.63 0.43 14.82
N SER A 21 8.53 -0.55 14.69
CA SER A 21 9.49 -0.66 13.59
C SER A 21 9.66 -2.10 13.12
N VAL A 22 10.13 -2.26 11.89
CA VAL A 22 10.66 -3.52 11.37
C VAL A 22 12.18 -3.46 11.31
N VAL A 23 12.86 -4.49 11.83
CA VAL A 23 14.32 -4.56 11.94
C VAL A 23 14.81 -5.87 11.35
N CYS A 24 15.77 -5.81 10.41
CA CYS A 24 16.36 -7.02 9.82
C CYS A 24 17.58 -7.52 10.62
N GLY A 25 18.10 -8.70 10.27
CA GLY A 25 19.28 -9.29 10.93
C GLY A 25 20.58 -8.47 10.85
N LYS A 26 20.67 -7.49 9.95
CA LYS A 26 21.79 -6.50 9.87
C LYS A 26 21.46 -5.16 10.54
N SER A 27 20.42 -5.09 11.36
CA SER A 27 19.99 -3.90 12.10
C SER A 27 19.47 -2.73 11.25
N HIS A 28 19.25 -2.90 9.94
CA HIS A 28 18.48 -1.91 9.18
C HIS A 28 17.06 -1.83 9.72
N THR A 29 16.64 -0.62 10.07
CA THR A 29 15.40 -0.33 10.77
C THR A 29 14.52 0.58 9.94
N PHE A 30 13.23 0.23 9.83
CA PHE A 30 12.23 1.06 9.18
C PHE A 30 11.04 1.25 10.11
N ASN A 31 10.67 2.51 10.35
CA ASN A 31 9.55 2.84 11.22
C ASN A 31 8.21 2.54 10.53
N ILE A 32 7.28 1.97 11.29
CA ILE A 32 5.89 1.82 10.91
C ILE A 32 5.18 3.13 11.26
N SER A 33 4.44 3.72 10.34
CA SER A 33 3.68 4.93 10.59
C SER A 33 2.47 4.63 11.48
N LYS A 34 1.89 5.66 12.11
CA LYS A 34 0.62 5.53 12.86
C LYS A 34 -0.55 5.00 12.02
N LYS A 35 -0.41 5.02 10.69
CA LYS A 35 -1.41 4.53 9.74
C LYS A 35 -1.00 3.21 9.08
N ASN A 36 -0.11 2.44 9.74
CA ASN A 36 0.36 1.13 9.30
C ASN A 36 1.04 1.09 7.92
N SER A 37 1.78 2.15 7.55
CA SER A 37 2.63 2.16 6.35
C SER A 37 4.12 2.17 6.72
N ILE A 38 4.97 1.59 5.86
CA ILE A 38 6.43 1.62 6.01
C ILE A 38 7.01 2.36 4.80
N ASN A 39 7.92 3.31 5.05
CA ASN A 39 8.69 3.94 3.98
C ASN A 39 10.04 3.25 3.83
N PHE A 40 10.24 2.56 2.70
CA PHE A 40 11.50 1.90 2.36
C PHE A 40 12.44 2.77 1.50
N VAL A 41 11.96 3.92 1.01
CA VAL A 41 12.72 4.78 0.10
C VAL A 41 13.53 5.79 0.91
N ASN A 42 14.86 5.72 0.80
CA ASN A 42 15.79 6.61 1.50
C ASN A 42 16.18 7.86 0.68
N THR A 43 15.52 8.09 -0.47
CA THR A 43 15.84 9.21 -1.37
C THR A 43 14.66 10.16 -1.49
N ASN A 44 14.90 11.46 -1.30
CA ASN A 44 13.93 12.52 -1.63
C ASN A 44 13.88 12.77 -3.16
N ARG A 45 13.54 11.75 -3.95
CA ARG A 45 13.26 11.97 -5.38
C ARG A 45 11.96 12.74 -5.50
N LYS A 46 12.02 13.94 -6.10
CA LYS A 46 10.83 14.70 -6.47
C LYS A 46 10.08 13.90 -7.53
N THR A 47 8.82 13.60 -7.28
CA THR A 47 7.91 13.09 -8.30
C THR A 47 7.45 14.25 -9.19
N PRO A 48 7.16 14.01 -10.48
CA PRO A 48 6.55 15.03 -11.34
C PRO A 48 5.07 15.27 -11.00
N TYR A 49 4.48 14.43 -10.14
CA TYR A 49 3.09 14.50 -9.73
C TYR A 49 2.92 15.50 -8.59
N ASP A 50 2.11 16.53 -8.82
CA ASP A 50 1.68 17.50 -7.81
C ASP A 50 0.31 17.13 -7.23
N GLU A 51 -0.19 17.91 -6.27
CA GLU A 51 -1.48 17.65 -5.62
C GLU A 51 -2.66 17.72 -6.61
N MET A 52 -2.55 18.57 -7.64
CA MET A 52 -3.60 18.77 -8.63
C MET A 52 -3.75 17.54 -9.54
N PHE A 53 -2.64 16.89 -9.90
CA PHE A 53 -2.66 15.62 -10.61
C PHE A 53 -3.47 14.55 -9.86
N PHE A 54 -3.22 14.38 -8.56
CA PHE A 54 -3.95 13.40 -7.74
C PHE A 54 -5.41 13.80 -7.52
N HIS A 55 -5.72 15.10 -7.45
CA HIS A 55 -7.11 15.57 -7.37
C HIS A 55 -7.93 15.17 -8.60
N HIS A 56 -7.40 15.40 -9.81
CA HIS A 56 -8.07 14.98 -11.04
C HIS A 56 -8.23 13.46 -11.12
N ARG A 57 -7.21 12.72 -10.71
CA ARG A 57 -7.26 11.26 -10.66
C ARG A 57 -8.34 10.78 -9.69
N GLN A 58 -8.47 11.39 -8.52
CA GLN A 58 -9.53 11.08 -7.57
C GLN A 58 -10.92 11.29 -8.18
N ILE A 59 -11.16 12.40 -8.90
CA ILE A 59 -12.43 12.64 -9.58
C ILE A 59 -12.76 11.50 -10.56
N VAL A 60 -11.80 11.08 -11.38
CA VAL A 60 -12.03 9.97 -12.33
C VAL A 60 -12.32 8.66 -11.58
N LEU A 61 -11.61 8.38 -10.50
CA LEU A 61 -11.82 7.16 -9.71
C LEU A 61 -13.19 7.16 -8.99
N GLU A 62 -13.68 8.32 -8.56
CA GLU A 62 -14.97 8.46 -7.86
C GLU A 62 -16.19 8.41 -8.80
N ASN A 63 -15.99 8.60 -10.11
CA ASN A 63 -17.08 8.59 -11.10
C ASN A 63 -17.24 7.22 -11.79
N SER A 64 -16.89 6.13 -11.11
CA SER A 64 -17.10 4.74 -11.56
C SER A 64 -16.44 4.35 -12.89
N TYR A 65 -15.54 5.17 -13.44
CA TYR A 65 -14.89 4.89 -14.73
C TYR A 65 -14.02 3.62 -14.70
N PHE A 66 -13.60 3.16 -13.52
CA PHE A 66 -12.74 2.00 -13.32
C PHE A 66 -13.48 0.78 -12.75
N ASP A 67 -14.79 0.85 -12.50
CA ASP A 67 -15.56 -0.23 -11.87
C ASP A 67 -15.50 -1.50 -12.73
N GLY A 68 -15.60 -1.39 -14.07
CA GLY A 68 -15.47 -2.55 -14.95
C GLY A 68 -14.10 -3.23 -14.91
N ILE A 69 -13.03 -2.47 -14.63
CA ILE A 69 -11.69 -3.04 -14.43
C ILE A 69 -11.62 -3.75 -13.07
N LEU A 70 -12.22 -3.15 -12.03
CA LEU A 70 -12.32 -3.76 -10.72
C LEU A 70 -13.07 -5.10 -10.79
N ASP A 71 -14.20 -5.17 -11.51
CA ASP A 71 -14.97 -6.41 -11.71
C ASP A 71 -14.15 -7.50 -12.38
N ILE A 72 -13.37 -7.15 -13.40
CA ILE A 72 -12.48 -8.10 -14.07
C ILE A 72 -11.42 -8.60 -13.09
N ILE A 73 -10.76 -7.71 -12.35
CA ILE A 73 -9.73 -8.09 -11.37
C ILE A 73 -10.32 -9.03 -10.33
N THR A 74 -11.45 -8.67 -9.72
CA THR A 74 -12.09 -9.45 -8.65
C THR A 74 -12.57 -10.81 -9.14
N SER A 75 -12.95 -10.95 -10.41
CA SER A 75 -13.30 -12.26 -10.99
C SER A 75 -12.18 -13.30 -10.96
N TYR A 76 -10.91 -12.88 -10.84
CA TYR A 76 -9.75 -13.77 -10.71
C TYR A 76 -9.33 -14.04 -9.26
N LEU A 77 -10.01 -13.43 -8.29
CA LEU A 77 -9.64 -13.48 -6.88
C LEU A 77 -10.45 -14.54 -6.11
N SER A 78 -9.80 -15.18 -5.15
CA SER A 78 -10.42 -16.04 -4.13
C SER A 78 -10.75 -15.26 -2.85
N GLU A 79 -11.63 -15.84 -2.02
CA GLU A 79 -12.08 -15.30 -0.73
C GLU A 79 -10.94 -14.90 0.23
N GLU A 80 -9.92 -15.74 0.33
CA GLU A 80 -8.75 -15.51 1.18
C GLU A 80 -7.45 -15.71 0.40
N GLN A 81 -6.61 -14.68 0.39
CA GLN A 81 -5.30 -14.68 -0.26
C GLN A 81 -4.47 -13.46 0.17
N THR A 82 -3.21 -13.42 -0.28
CA THR A 82 -2.34 -12.25 -0.11
C THR A 82 -2.15 -11.58 -1.47
N ILE A 83 -2.49 -10.30 -1.55
CA ILE A 83 -2.51 -9.50 -2.78
C ILE A 83 -1.51 -8.35 -2.64
N ALA A 84 -0.71 -8.12 -3.68
CA ALA A 84 0.17 -6.97 -3.80
C ALA A 84 -0.29 -6.09 -4.97
N ASP A 85 -0.66 -4.85 -4.67
CA ASP A 85 -1.02 -3.81 -5.62
C ASP A 85 0.21 -2.92 -5.87
N LEU A 86 0.85 -3.11 -7.03
CA LEU A 86 2.07 -2.42 -7.42
C LEU A 86 1.74 -1.14 -8.20
N GLY A 87 2.10 0.02 -7.66
CA GLY A 87 1.64 1.31 -8.17
C GLY A 87 0.24 1.67 -7.66
N CYS A 88 -0.03 1.37 -6.39
CA CYS A 88 -1.37 1.49 -5.82
C CYS A 88 -1.91 2.93 -5.77
N GLY A 89 -1.06 3.95 -5.96
CA GLY A 89 -1.43 5.36 -5.88
C GLY A 89 -2.15 5.69 -4.58
N GLU A 90 -3.37 6.23 -4.70
CA GLU A 90 -4.28 6.61 -3.61
C GLU A 90 -5.07 5.41 -3.04
N GLY A 91 -4.77 4.21 -3.49
CA GLY A 91 -5.27 2.93 -2.98
C GLY A 91 -6.68 2.57 -3.43
N TYR A 92 -7.17 3.10 -4.56
CA TYR A 92 -8.53 2.82 -5.05
C TYR A 92 -8.81 1.31 -5.18
N PHE A 93 -8.01 0.58 -5.97
CA PHE A 93 -8.17 -0.87 -6.13
C PHE A 93 -7.90 -1.61 -4.83
N SER A 94 -6.79 -1.29 -4.14
CA SER A 94 -6.44 -1.88 -2.84
C SER A 94 -7.58 -1.82 -1.82
N LYS A 95 -8.25 -0.67 -1.70
CA LYS A 95 -9.37 -0.46 -0.76
C LYS A 95 -10.60 -1.26 -1.19
N ALA A 96 -10.99 -1.14 -2.45
CA ALA A 96 -12.15 -1.85 -2.98
C ALA A 96 -11.99 -3.38 -2.86
N ILE A 97 -10.82 -3.92 -3.22
CA ILE A 97 -10.51 -5.35 -3.07
C ILE A 97 -10.57 -5.76 -1.60
N LYS A 98 -10.07 -4.93 -0.67
CA LYS A 98 -10.13 -5.23 0.77
C LYS A 98 -11.55 -5.21 1.33
N GLU A 99 -12.42 -4.36 0.79
CA GLU A 99 -13.84 -4.32 1.15
C GLU A 99 -14.60 -5.55 0.62
N ILE A 100 -14.33 -5.96 -0.63
CA ILE A 100 -14.94 -7.15 -1.25
C ILE A 100 -14.43 -8.45 -0.62
N TYR A 101 -13.14 -8.51 -0.27
CA TYR A 101 -12.49 -9.68 0.35
C TYR A 101 -11.89 -9.33 1.72
N PRO A 102 -12.71 -9.19 2.78
CA PRO A 102 -12.25 -8.81 4.11
C PRO A 102 -11.23 -9.77 4.72
N SER A 103 -11.25 -11.05 4.35
CA SER A 103 -10.30 -12.06 4.82
C SER A 103 -8.93 -11.97 4.13
N SER A 104 -8.87 -11.38 2.94
CA SER A 104 -7.62 -11.23 2.19
C SER A 104 -6.71 -10.17 2.78
N MET A 105 -5.39 -10.38 2.68
CA MET A 105 -4.39 -9.37 3.02
C MET A 105 -4.00 -8.60 1.77
N VAL A 106 -4.12 -7.28 1.80
CA VAL A 106 -3.81 -6.41 0.65
C VAL A 106 -2.66 -5.48 1.02
N PHE A 107 -1.60 -5.52 0.22
CA PHE A 107 -0.43 -4.66 0.34
C PHE A 107 -0.39 -3.69 -0.85
N GLY A 108 -0.53 -2.39 -0.57
CA GLY A 108 -0.32 -1.34 -1.58
C GLY A 108 1.13 -0.86 -1.55
N LEU A 109 1.80 -0.88 -2.70
CA LEU A 109 3.16 -0.39 -2.87
C LEU A 109 3.17 0.73 -3.89
N ASP A 110 3.76 1.87 -3.51
CA ASP A 110 3.93 3.00 -4.41
C ASP A 110 5.18 3.81 -4.02
N TYR A 111 5.81 4.45 -5.00
CA TYR A 111 6.93 5.37 -4.78
C TYR A 111 6.45 6.77 -4.36
N SER A 112 5.20 7.14 -4.66
CA SER A 112 4.59 8.42 -4.33
C SER A 112 4.23 8.47 -2.84
N LYS A 113 4.99 9.27 -2.09
CA LYS A 113 4.66 9.58 -0.69
C LYS A 113 3.26 10.21 -0.57
N TYR A 114 2.86 11.04 -1.53
CA TYR A 114 1.52 11.64 -1.55
C TYR A 114 0.46 10.56 -1.75
N GLY A 115 0.60 9.70 -2.76
CA GLY A 115 -0.33 8.61 -3.05
C GLY A 115 -0.53 7.71 -1.83
N ILE A 116 0.56 7.23 -1.23
CA ILE A 116 0.49 6.40 -0.01
C ILE A 116 -0.22 7.14 1.13
N ASN A 117 0.05 8.43 1.34
CA ASN A 117 -0.64 9.21 2.36
C ASN A 117 -2.16 9.27 2.14
N GLN A 118 -2.62 9.32 0.88
CA GLN A 118 -4.03 9.24 0.51
C GLN A 118 -4.58 7.82 0.67
N ALA A 119 -3.80 6.80 0.30
CA ALA A 119 -4.15 5.39 0.45
C ALA A 119 -4.44 5.02 1.91
N VAL A 120 -3.65 5.55 2.84
CA VAL A 120 -3.85 5.26 4.27
C VAL A 120 -4.79 6.22 5.01
N LYS A 121 -5.36 7.24 4.33
CA LYS A 121 -6.39 8.10 4.94
C LYS A 121 -7.66 7.27 5.19
N GLY A 122 -8.29 7.49 6.34
CA GLY A 122 -9.56 6.82 6.71
C GLY A 122 -9.41 5.38 7.19
N ILE A 123 -8.24 4.74 7.04
CA ILE A 123 -7.99 3.42 7.62
C ILE A 123 -8.01 3.54 9.14
N LYS A 124 -9.02 2.93 9.77
CA LYS A 124 -9.06 2.78 11.22
C LYS A 124 -8.05 1.71 11.61
N THR A 125 -7.01 2.12 12.32
CA THR A 125 -6.11 1.18 12.99
C THR A 125 -6.79 0.73 14.27
N GLY A 126 -7.26 -0.53 14.29
CA GLY A 126 -7.65 -1.22 15.52
C GLY A 126 -6.44 -1.52 16.39
#